data_AF-A0A7C2L353-F1
#
_entry.id   AF-A0A7C2L353-F1
#
_cell.length_a   1.000
_cell.length_b   1.000
_cell.length_c   1.000
_cell.angle_alpha   90.00
_cell.angle_beta   90.00
_cell.angle_gamma   90.00
#
_symmetry.space_group_name_H-M   'P 1'
#
loop_
_entity.id
_entity.type
_entity.pdbx_description
1 polymer ?
#
loop_
_entity_poly.entity_id
_entity_poly.type
_entity_poly.pdbx_seq_one_letter_code
_entity_poly.pdbx_strand_id
1 'polypeptide(L)'
;MEKEKTHAVFDGNRVFRVGRLTELKGASEIYIDALFPQIYDEVLELLRRGVRVYLLKDTTKLKKLRVENNMRKSDENDAVLLARISSEVFRPLTTEELEIKARMRLLINKYERIVRWKKTLKKLVKDGFDYNFRESIRLMEADGKMLSEEIVRQVTSFPIYGEVYRRTCEILRVRRSVDLAILTLELPLYWPLQGLKGLLGLKPNKTEGLYSRRLRRHIIAFAVNLYMNVKKGMDASDEVIKIVNSLPKEKKQHLDWN
;
A
#
# COMPACT_ATOMS: atom_id res chain seq x y z
N MET A 1 -2.65 -18.47 17.83
CA MET A 1 -1.22 -18.08 17.73
C MET A 1 -0.92 -17.78 16.28
N GLU A 2 -0.81 -16.51 15.88
CA GLU A 2 -0.11 -16.19 14.64
C GLU A 2 1.36 -16.59 14.85
N LYS A 3 1.93 -17.42 13.96
CA LYS A 3 3.37 -17.67 13.99
C LYS A 3 4.08 -16.32 13.84
N GLU A 4 4.95 -15.98 14.77
CA GLU A 4 5.86 -14.84 14.58
C GLU A 4 6.59 -15.03 13.26
N LYS A 5 6.46 -14.02 12.39
CA LYS A 5 6.94 -14.11 11.02
C LYS A 5 8.44 -13.86 11.03
N THR A 6 9.23 -14.93 10.92
CA THR A 6 10.70 -14.84 10.87
C THR A 6 11.20 -14.42 9.49
N HIS A 7 12.38 -13.80 9.42
CA HIS A 7 13.08 -13.46 8.19
C HIS A 7 14.16 -14.50 7.86
N ALA A 8 14.17 -15.04 6.64
CA ALA A 8 15.29 -15.86 6.16
C ALA A 8 16.43 -14.95 5.69
N VAL A 9 17.65 -15.25 6.13
CA VAL A 9 18.86 -14.45 5.88
C VAL A 9 19.97 -15.36 5.40
N PHE A 10 20.73 -14.88 4.41
CA PHE A 10 21.95 -15.53 3.93
C PHE A 10 23.13 -14.58 4.11
N ASP A 11 24.15 -15.00 4.85
CA ASP A 11 25.34 -14.18 5.18
C ASP A 11 26.52 -14.39 4.21
N GLY A 12 26.31 -15.17 3.13
CA GLY A 12 27.37 -15.58 2.21
C GLY A 12 27.89 -17.00 2.47
N ASN A 13 27.68 -17.54 3.67
CA ASN A 13 28.11 -18.89 4.05
C ASN A 13 26.93 -19.81 4.35
N ARG A 14 25.96 -19.32 5.13
CA ARG A 14 24.82 -20.12 5.61
C ARG A 14 23.52 -19.35 5.59
N VAL A 15 22.43 -20.11 5.49
CA VAL A 15 21.08 -19.59 5.67
C VAL A 15 20.64 -19.79 7.12
N PHE A 16 20.05 -18.75 7.71
CA PHE A 16 19.46 -18.81 9.04
C PHE A 16 18.20 -17.93 9.10
N ARG A 17 17.46 -18.01 10.21
CA ARG A 17 16.25 -17.23 10.43
C ARG A 17 16.42 -16.31 11.64
N VAL A 18 15.93 -15.08 11.53
CA VAL A 18 15.87 -14.10 12.63
C VAL A 18 14.44 -13.70 12.91
N GLY A 19 14.15 -13.34 14.16
CA GLY A 19 12.83 -12.84 14.56
C GLY A 19 12.61 -11.42 14.03
N ARG A 20 13.63 -10.58 14.15
CA ARG A 20 13.68 -9.20 13.66
C ARG A 20 14.98 -8.95 12.90
N LEU A 21 14.92 -8.12 11.86
CA LEU A 21 16.09 -7.70 11.08
C LEU A 21 17.12 -6.96 11.95
N THR A 22 16.69 -6.32 13.05
CA THR A 22 17.57 -5.59 13.97
C THR A 22 18.44 -6.49 14.86
N GLU A 23 18.20 -7.81 14.82
CA GLU A 23 19.04 -8.85 15.45
C GLU A 23 20.33 -9.11 14.67
N LEU A 24 20.40 -8.67 13.41
CA LEU A 24 21.59 -8.81 12.55
C LEU A 24 22.72 -7.92 13.04
N LYS A 25 23.57 -8.46 13.93
CA LYS A 25 24.78 -7.80 14.41
C LYS A 25 25.92 -7.93 13.39
N GLY A 26 26.63 -6.82 13.13
CA GLY A 26 27.82 -6.81 12.28
C GLY A 26 27.57 -6.71 10.77
N ALA A 27 26.32 -6.66 10.32
CA ALA A 27 26.01 -6.41 8.91
C ALA A 27 26.22 -4.93 8.57
N SER A 28 27.07 -4.64 7.59
CA SER A 28 27.25 -3.28 7.04
C SER A 28 26.26 -2.98 5.91
N GLU A 29 25.84 -4.01 5.17
CA GLU A 29 24.94 -3.93 4.03
C GLU A 29 23.89 -5.05 4.08
N ILE A 30 22.64 -4.72 3.72
CA ILE A 30 21.52 -5.65 3.67
C ILE A 30 20.78 -5.49 2.34
N TYR A 31 20.51 -6.59 1.66
CA TYR A 31 19.78 -6.63 0.40
C TYR A 31 18.43 -7.33 0.59
N ILE A 32 17.34 -6.67 0.19
CA ILE A 32 15.97 -7.18 0.31
C ILE A 32 15.26 -7.19 -1.05
N ASP A 33 14.36 -8.15 -1.26
CA ASP A 33 13.56 -8.26 -2.48
C ASP A 33 12.32 -7.35 -2.45
N ALA A 34 11.74 -7.14 -1.28
CA ALA A 34 10.51 -6.39 -1.08
C ALA A 34 10.50 -5.61 0.23
N LEU A 35 9.99 -4.38 0.19
CA LEU A 35 9.81 -3.53 1.36
C LEU A 35 8.32 -3.43 1.71
N PHE A 36 7.91 -4.12 2.76
CA PHE A 36 6.54 -4.10 3.26
C PHE A 36 6.41 -3.23 4.53
N PRO A 37 5.22 -2.64 4.79
CA PRO A 37 5.04 -1.78 5.96
C PRO A 37 5.49 -2.43 7.27
N GLN A 38 5.27 -3.73 7.46
CA GLN A 38 5.62 -4.47 8.68
C GLN A 38 7.08 -4.33 9.08
N ILE A 39 7.99 -4.15 8.13
CA ILE A 39 9.44 -4.05 8.39
C ILE A 39 9.97 -2.62 8.31
N TYR A 40 9.12 -1.60 8.13
CA TYR A 40 9.58 -0.21 8.01
C TYR A 40 10.35 0.25 9.25
N ASP A 41 9.86 -0.07 10.44
CA ASP A 41 10.49 0.34 11.70
C ASP A 41 11.84 -0.36 11.89
N GLU A 42 11.92 -1.65 11.56
CA GLU A 42 13.16 -2.43 11.64
C GLU A 42 14.22 -1.93 10.64
N VAL A 43 13.81 -1.66 9.39
CA VAL A 43 14.69 -1.11 8.35
C VAL A 43 15.14 0.30 8.71
N LEU A 44 14.25 1.13 9.25
CA LEU A 44 14.59 2.49 9.70
C LEU A 44 15.61 2.46 10.84
N GLU A 45 15.46 1.54 11.80
CA GLU A 45 16.43 1.37 12.88
C GLU A 45 17.80 0.93 12.36
N LEU A 46 17.85 0.00 11.39
CA LEU A 46 19.09 -0.40 10.73
C LEU A 46 19.77 0.77 10.02
N LEU A 47 19.02 1.57 9.25
CA LEU A 47 19.54 2.76 8.57
C LEU A 47 20.12 3.78 9.57
N ARG A 48 19.45 4.01 10.72
CA ARG A 48 19.93 4.90 11.79
C ARG A 48 21.19 4.40 12.47
N ARG A 49 21.42 3.08 12.51
CA ARG A 49 22.67 2.46 13.00
C ARG A 49 23.81 2.52 11.96
N GLY A 50 23.57 3.08 10.77
CA GLY A 50 24.56 3.20 9.71
C GLY A 50 24.63 1.99 8.76
N VAL A 51 23.68 1.04 8.87
CA VAL A 51 23.60 -0.10 7.95
C VAL A 51 22.99 0.35 6.62
N ARG A 52 23.62 0.03 5.49
CA ARG A 52 23.09 0.35 4.17
C ARG A 52 22.08 -0.71 3.73
N VAL A 53 20.84 -0.31 3.49
CA VAL A 53 19.78 -1.24 3.06
C VAL A 53 19.43 -0.98 1.60
N TYR A 54 19.40 -2.05 0.81
CA TYR A 54 19.20 -2.03 -0.63
C TYR A 54 17.97 -2.84 -1.03
N LEU A 55 17.07 -2.25 -1.83
CA LEU A 55 15.85 -2.88 -2.31
C LEU A 55 15.96 -3.24 -3.79
N LEU A 56 15.59 -4.48 -4.14
CA LEU A 56 15.59 -4.96 -5.51
C LEU A 56 14.62 -4.15 -6.39
N LYS A 57 15.13 -3.59 -7.51
CA LYS A 57 14.31 -2.77 -8.43
C LYS A 57 13.31 -3.61 -9.23
N ASP A 58 13.67 -4.84 -9.57
CA ASP A 58 12.86 -5.74 -10.41
C ASP A 58 12.84 -7.16 -9.84
N THR A 59 11.73 -7.50 -9.18
CA THR A 59 11.52 -8.83 -8.57
C THR A 59 11.37 -9.95 -9.60
N THR A 60 11.17 -9.64 -10.89
CA THR A 60 11.13 -10.67 -11.94
C THR A 60 12.49 -11.32 -12.15
N LYS A 61 13.59 -10.62 -11.84
CA LYS A 61 14.95 -11.20 -11.87
C LYS A 61 15.09 -12.38 -10.93
N LEU A 62 14.56 -12.25 -9.72
CA LEU A 62 14.56 -13.33 -8.73
C LEU A 62 13.74 -14.53 -9.25
N LYS A 63 12.62 -14.29 -9.93
CA LYS A 63 11.83 -15.36 -10.55
C LYS A 63 12.59 -16.07 -11.68
N LYS A 64 13.31 -15.35 -12.54
CA LYS A 64 14.15 -15.96 -13.58
C LYS A 64 15.25 -16.82 -12.99
N LEU A 65 15.97 -16.30 -12.00
CA LEU A 65 17.02 -17.04 -11.29
C LEU A 65 16.53 -18.33 -10.65
N ARG A 66 15.33 -18.34 -10.06
CA ARG A 66 14.73 -19.59 -9.54
C ARG A 66 14.58 -20.65 -10.62
N VAL A 67 14.09 -20.26 -11.81
CA VAL A 67 13.89 -21.19 -12.93
C VAL A 67 15.24 -21.68 -13.47
N GLU A 68 16.19 -20.78 -13.70
CA GLU A 68 17.53 -21.11 -14.20
C GLU A 68 18.30 -22.05 -13.27
N ASN A 69 18.07 -21.94 -11.95
CA ASN A 69 18.71 -22.79 -10.94
C ASN A 69 17.85 -24.01 -10.52
N ASN A 70 16.72 -24.28 -11.19
CA ASN A 70 15.77 -25.34 -10.83
C ASN A 70 15.34 -25.33 -9.35
N MET A 71 15.23 -24.15 -8.75
CA MET A 71 14.88 -23.98 -7.34
C MET A 71 13.38 -23.76 -7.14
N ARG A 72 12.82 -24.41 -6.12
CA ARG A 72 11.45 -24.14 -5.66
C ARG A 72 11.41 -22.80 -4.90
N LYS A 73 10.24 -22.15 -4.89
CA LYS A 73 10.04 -20.91 -4.13
C LYS A 73 10.05 -21.20 -2.62
N SER A 74 10.95 -20.53 -1.90
CA SER A 74 11.04 -20.50 -0.43
C SER A 74 11.84 -19.27 -0.01
N ASP A 75 11.60 -18.73 1.18
CA ASP A 75 12.32 -17.56 1.69
C ASP A 75 13.84 -17.81 1.76
N GLU A 76 14.27 -19.04 2.09
CA GLU A 76 15.68 -19.44 2.15
C GLU A 76 16.36 -19.42 0.77
N ASN A 77 15.76 -20.09 -0.22
CA ASN A 77 16.28 -20.07 -1.59
C ASN A 77 16.34 -18.64 -2.14
N ASP A 78 15.34 -17.82 -1.82
CA ASP A 78 15.29 -16.42 -2.25
C ASP A 78 16.45 -15.61 -1.65
N ALA A 79 16.74 -15.78 -0.36
CA ALA A 79 17.88 -15.15 0.30
C ALA A 79 19.22 -15.53 -0.35
N VAL A 80 19.41 -16.81 -0.69
CA VAL A 80 20.62 -17.29 -1.39
C VAL A 80 20.71 -16.71 -2.80
N LEU A 81 19.61 -16.68 -3.54
CA LEU A 81 19.59 -16.17 -4.91
C LEU A 81 19.81 -14.65 -4.96
N LEU A 82 19.30 -13.90 -3.99
CA LEU A 82 19.53 -12.45 -3.87
C LEU A 82 21.03 -12.12 -3.81
N ALA A 83 21.82 -12.92 -3.08
CA ALA A 83 23.27 -12.72 -2.98
C ALA A 83 24.03 -12.95 -4.30
N ARG A 84 23.40 -13.60 -5.30
CA ARG A 84 23.99 -13.80 -6.64
C ARG A 84 23.67 -12.67 -7.61
N ILE A 85 22.79 -11.74 -7.23
CA ILE A 85 22.39 -10.63 -8.05
C ILE A 85 23.39 -9.48 -7.86
N SER A 86 23.87 -8.89 -8.97
CA SER A 86 24.72 -7.70 -8.92
C SER A 86 24.09 -6.56 -8.11
N SER A 87 24.88 -5.88 -7.29
CA SER A 87 24.42 -4.77 -6.43
C SER A 87 23.80 -3.61 -7.22
N GLU A 88 24.17 -3.42 -8.49
CA GLU A 88 23.68 -2.35 -9.38
C GLU A 88 22.17 -2.35 -9.60
N VAL A 89 21.55 -3.54 -9.53
CA VAL A 89 20.11 -3.70 -9.79
C VAL A 89 19.27 -3.48 -8.54
N PHE A 90 19.91 -3.14 -7.42
CA PHE A 90 19.24 -2.68 -6.21
C PHE A 90 19.26 -1.14 -6.14
N ARG A 91 18.31 -0.58 -5.41
CA ARG A 91 18.29 0.85 -5.06
C ARG A 91 18.56 1.00 -3.57
N PRO A 92 19.37 1.96 -3.13
CA PRO A 92 19.51 2.26 -1.70
C PRO A 92 18.18 2.79 -1.16
N LEU A 93 17.85 2.39 0.07
CA LEU A 93 16.81 2.98 0.88
C LEU A 93 17.40 4.10 1.72
N THR A 94 16.67 5.20 1.90
CA THR A 94 17.10 6.34 2.69
C THR A 94 16.30 6.43 3.98
N THR A 95 16.93 6.92 5.05
CA THR A 95 16.27 7.20 6.33
C THR A 95 15.06 8.10 6.13
N GLU A 96 15.20 9.14 5.31
CA GLU A 96 14.13 10.09 5.00
C GLU A 96 12.91 9.40 4.35
N GLU A 97 13.12 8.52 3.35
CA GLU A 97 12.03 7.78 2.72
C GLU A 97 11.26 6.93 3.74
N LEU A 98 11.99 6.25 4.63
CA LEU A 98 11.40 5.36 5.64
C LEU A 98 10.69 6.15 6.75
N GLU A 99 11.25 7.29 7.18
CA GLU A 99 10.61 8.17 8.17
C GLU A 99 9.29 8.74 7.66
N ILE A 100 9.26 9.19 6.40
CA ILE A 100 8.04 9.64 5.73
C ILE A 100 7.01 8.51 5.75
N LYS A 101 7.39 7.30 5.32
CA LYS A 101 6.49 6.15 5.27
C LYS A 101 5.98 5.74 6.65
N ALA A 102 6.83 5.71 7.67
CA ALA A 102 6.46 5.38 9.05
C ALA A 102 5.48 6.41 9.64
N ARG A 103 5.79 7.71 9.51
CA ARG A 103 4.94 8.81 9.98
C ARG A 103 3.58 8.78 9.30
N MET A 104 3.56 8.68 7.97
CA MET A 104 2.32 8.65 7.20
C MET A 104 1.45 7.46 7.57
N ARG A 105 2.05 6.30 7.82
CA ARG A 105 1.32 5.10 8.22
C ARG A 105 0.52 5.30 9.50
N LEU A 106 1.02 6.06 10.48
CA LEU A 106 0.27 6.37 11.70
C LEU A 106 -1.01 7.15 11.39
N LEU A 107 -0.93 8.15 10.49
CA LEU A 107 -2.08 8.94 10.07
C LEU A 107 -3.09 8.10 9.27
N ILE A 108 -2.60 7.31 8.32
CA ILE A 108 -3.43 6.44 7.49
C ILE A 108 -4.15 5.39 8.35
N ASN A 109 -3.47 4.80 9.32
CA ASN A 109 -4.08 3.83 10.25
C ASN A 109 -5.20 4.47 11.08
N LYS A 110 -5.00 5.69 11.58
CA LYS A 110 -6.05 6.43 12.30
C LYS A 110 -7.25 6.69 11.39
N TYR A 111 -7.01 7.19 10.16
CA TYR A 111 -8.05 7.46 9.17
C TYR A 111 -8.84 6.18 8.82
N GLU A 112 -8.16 5.09 8.47
CA GLU A 112 -8.79 3.82 8.14
C GLU A 112 -9.61 3.23 9.30
N ARG A 113 -9.16 3.44 10.54
CA ARG A 113 -9.89 3.00 11.73
C ARG A 113 -11.19 3.78 11.89
N ILE A 114 -11.17 5.09 11.71
CA ILE A 114 -12.38 5.93 11.71
C ILE A 114 -13.35 5.49 10.62
N VAL A 115 -12.89 5.32 9.38
CA VAL A 115 -13.73 4.86 8.26
C VAL A 115 -14.40 3.52 8.59
N ARG A 116 -13.65 2.58 9.18
CA ARG A 116 -14.17 1.26 9.56
C ARG A 116 -15.19 1.34 10.68
N TRP A 117 -14.88 2.08 11.75
CA TRP A 117 -15.81 2.23 12.88
C TRP A 117 -17.09 2.94 12.46
N LYS A 118 -16.98 4.03 11.70
CA LYS A 118 -18.14 4.73 11.13
C LYS A 118 -19.06 3.78 10.39
N LYS A 119 -18.49 2.93 9.53
CA LYS A 119 -19.22 1.92 8.77
C LYS A 119 -19.96 0.92 9.68
N THR A 120 -19.28 0.43 10.73
CA THR A 120 -19.90 -0.46 11.72
C THR A 120 -21.04 0.24 12.46
N LEU A 121 -20.83 1.47 12.93
CA LEU A 121 -21.84 2.23 13.67
C LEU A 121 -23.05 2.57 12.80
N LYS A 122 -22.85 2.96 11.54
CA LYS A 122 -23.95 3.19 10.58
C LYS A 122 -24.80 1.96 10.39
N LYS A 123 -24.19 0.77 10.34
CA LYS A 123 -24.92 -0.49 10.27
C LYS A 123 -25.75 -0.72 11.54
N LEU A 124 -25.16 -0.53 12.73
CA LEU A 124 -25.89 -0.70 13.99
C LEU A 124 -27.09 0.24 14.10
N VAL A 125 -26.91 1.52 13.73
CA VAL A 125 -28.01 2.50 13.69
C VAL A 125 -29.10 2.07 12.71
N LYS A 126 -28.73 1.54 11.54
CA LYS A 126 -29.68 1.01 10.55
C LYS A 126 -30.45 -0.20 11.09
N ASP A 127 -29.80 -1.04 11.89
CA ASP A 127 -30.38 -2.24 12.51
C ASP A 127 -31.19 -1.89 13.78
N GLY A 128 -31.37 -0.59 14.11
CA GLY A 128 -32.19 -0.11 15.23
C GLY A 128 -31.44 0.13 16.54
N PHE A 129 -30.12 -0.10 16.56
CA PHE A 129 -29.28 0.11 17.75
C PHE A 129 -28.64 1.50 17.70
N ASP A 130 -29.26 2.49 18.35
CA ASP A 130 -28.72 3.86 18.44
C ASP A 130 -28.42 4.25 19.90
N TYR A 131 -27.30 3.75 20.41
CA TYR A 131 -26.74 4.12 21.73
C TYR A 131 -25.96 5.43 21.65
N ASN A 132 -26.57 6.48 21.08
CA ASN A 132 -25.91 7.73 20.71
C ASN A 132 -24.81 7.55 19.62
N PHE A 133 -24.99 6.57 18.75
CA PHE A 133 -24.06 6.29 17.66
C PHE A 133 -24.16 7.34 16.56
N ARG A 134 -25.32 7.95 16.34
CA ARG A 134 -25.47 9.05 15.37
C ARG A 134 -24.55 10.24 15.69
N GLU A 135 -24.48 10.64 16.95
CA GLU A 135 -23.59 11.72 17.37
C GLU A 135 -22.12 11.30 17.28
N SER A 136 -21.81 10.07 17.69
CA SER A 136 -20.47 9.51 17.53
C SER A 136 -20.01 9.50 16.07
N ILE A 137 -20.91 9.14 15.14
CA ILE A 137 -20.67 9.19 13.69
C ILE A 137 -20.37 10.62 13.24
N ARG A 138 -21.13 11.61 13.71
CA ARG A 138 -20.91 13.03 13.37
C ARG A 138 -19.51 13.51 13.77
N LEU A 139 -19.09 13.19 15.00
CA LEU A 139 -17.74 13.52 15.49
C LEU A 139 -16.66 12.78 14.69
N MET A 140 -16.86 11.49 14.43
CA MET A 140 -15.97 10.69 13.58
C MET A 140 -15.85 11.23 12.15
N GLU A 141 -16.90 11.84 11.59
CA GLU A 141 -16.83 12.48 10.28
C GLU A 141 -15.96 13.74 10.29
N ALA A 142 -16.02 14.55 11.35
CA ALA A 142 -15.13 15.70 11.52
C ALA A 142 -13.66 15.26 11.64
N ASP A 143 -13.38 14.28 12.51
CA ASP A 143 -12.04 13.72 12.69
C ASP A 143 -11.52 13.08 11.40
N GLY A 144 -12.37 12.33 10.70
CA GLY A 144 -12.05 11.70 9.43
C GLY A 144 -11.70 12.73 8.36
N LYS A 145 -12.43 13.85 8.31
CA LYS A 145 -12.15 14.96 7.39
C LYS A 145 -10.80 15.61 7.72
N MET A 146 -10.54 15.95 8.98
CA MET A 146 -9.27 16.52 9.42
C MET A 146 -8.08 15.61 9.05
N LEU A 147 -8.18 14.31 9.33
CA LEU A 147 -7.13 13.35 8.96
C LEU A 147 -6.97 13.22 7.44
N SER A 148 -8.06 13.27 6.68
CA SER A 148 -8.00 13.19 5.22
C SER A 148 -7.27 14.38 4.62
N GLU A 149 -7.52 15.59 5.13
CA GLU A 149 -6.87 16.83 4.69
C GLU A 149 -5.39 16.81 5.05
N GLU A 150 -5.05 16.34 6.26
CA GLU A 150 -3.67 16.22 6.71
C GLU A 150 -2.86 15.20 5.89
N ILE A 151 -3.45 14.04 5.57
CA ILE A 151 -2.82 13.03 4.71
C ILE A 151 -2.55 13.62 3.32
N VAL A 152 -3.55 14.25 2.71
CA VAL A 152 -3.41 14.88 1.38
C VAL A 152 -2.34 15.98 1.41
N ARG A 153 -2.34 16.82 2.45
CA ARG A 153 -1.37 17.90 2.63
C ARG A 153 0.06 17.37 2.70
N GLN A 154 0.31 16.37 3.54
CA GLN A 154 1.64 15.78 3.66
C GLN A 154 2.08 15.09 2.37
N VAL A 155 1.22 14.26 1.75
CA VAL A 155 1.56 13.62 0.47
C VAL A 155 1.91 14.65 -0.60
N THR A 156 1.15 15.74 -0.70
CA THR A 156 1.40 16.80 -1.68
C THR A 156 2.72 17.52 -1.45
N SER A 157 3.19 17.60 -0.20
CA SER A 157 4.44 18.25 0.17
C SER A 157 5.70 17.43 -0.18
N PHE A 158 5.56 16.12 -0.41
CA PHE A 158 6.70 15.27 -0.74
C PHE A 158 7.09 15.43 -2.22
N PRO A 159 8.38 15.55 -2.57
CA PRO A 159 8.80 15.83 -3.94
C PRO A 159 8.27 14.81 -4.98
N ILE A 160 8.55 13.52 -4.77
CA ILE A 160 8.19 12.47 -5.72
C ILE A 160 6.70 12.12 -5.59
N TYR A 161 6.24 11.83 -4.36
CA TYR A 161 4.85 11.40 -4.13
C TYR A 161 3.84 12.51 -4.44
N GLY A 162 4.17 13.76 -4.11
CA GLY A 162 3.33 14.91 -4.39
C GLY A 162 3.18 15.16 -5.88
N GLU A 163 4.24 14.97 -6.66
CA GLU A 163 4.19 15.11 -8.12
C GLU A 163 3.32 14.03 -8.77
N VAL A 164 3.50 12.75 -8.38
CA VAL A 164 2.66 11.65 -8.86
C VAL A 164 1.19 11.89 -8.49
N TYR A 165 0.93 12.32 -7.26
CA TYR A 165 -0.40 12.63 -6.78
C TYR A 165 -1.05 13.77 -7.58
N ARG A 166 -0.35 14.90 -7.76
CA ARG A 166 -0.86 16.06 -8.53
C ARG A 166 -1.14 15.70 -9.99
N ARG A 167 -0.20 15.07 -10.69
CA ARG A 167 -0.41 14.64 -12.09
C ARG A 167 -1.60 13.70 -12.22
N THR A 168 -1.74 12.76 -11.29
CA THR A 168 -2.88 11.82 -11.32
C THR A 168 -4.20 12.54 -11.06
N CYS A 169 -4.22 13.51 -10.14
CA CYS A 169 -5.35 14.40 -9.91
C CYS A 169 -5.73 15.21 -11.16
N GLU A 170 -4.75 15.76 -11.88
CA GLU A 170 -4.95 16.51 -13.12
C GLU A 170 -5.52 15.62 -14.23
N ILE A 171 -4.90 14.47 -14.49
CA ILE A 171 -5.32 13.50 -15.52
C ILE A 171 -6.77 13.04 -15.30
N LEU A 172 -7.14 12.75 -14.05
CA LEU A 172 -8.47 12.24 -13.70
C LEU A 172 -9.47 13.36 -13.37
N ARG A 173 -9.02 14.62 -13.35
CA ARG A 173 -9.75 15.81 -12.87
C ARG A 173 -10.39 15.64 -11.49
N VAL A 174 -9.68 14.99 -10.57
CA VAL A 174 -10.11 14.85 -9.17
C VAL A 174 -9.37 15.80 -8.24
N ARG A 175 -10.06 16.31 -7.22
CA ARG A 175 -9.48 17.19 -6.21
C ARG A 175 -9.44 16.51 -4.85
N ARG A 176 -8.30 16.64 -4.16
CA ARG A 176 -8.14 16.31 -2.73
C ARG A 176 -8.61 14.89 -2.34
N SER A 177 -8.28 13.89 -3.14
CA SER A 177 -8.66 12.50 -2.83
C SER A 177 -7.67 11.84 -1.87
N VAL A 178 -8.12 11.57 -0.64
CA VAL A 178 -7.32 10.84 0.36
C VAL A 178 -7.01 9.41 -0.06
N ASP A 179 -7.95 8.71 -0.69
CA ASP A 179 -7.70 7.34 -1.19
C ASP A 179 -6.61 7.33 -2.26
N LEU A 180 -6.61 8.32 -3.16
CA LEU A 180 -5.54 8.49 -4.15
C LEU A 180 -4.21 8.81 -3.47
N ALA A 181 -4.19 9.70 -2.47
CA ALA A 181 -2.99 10.04 -1.71
C ALA A 181 -2.38 8.80 -1.02
N ILE A 182 -3.22 7.96 -0.40
CA ILE A 182 -2.81 6.70 0.23
C ILE A 182 -2.24 5.74 -0.81
N LEU A 183 -2.92 5.57 -1.95
CA LEU A 183 -2.47 4.71 -3.03
C LEU A 183 -1.10 5.16 -3.59
N THR A 184 -0.90 6.47 -3.79
CA THR A 184 0.37 7.02 -4.26
C THR A 184 1.53 6.70 -3.32
N LEU A 185 1.30 6.70 -2.01
CA LEU A 185 2.34 6.42 -1.03
C LEU A 185 2.63 4.92 -0.84
N GLU A 186 1.59 4.10 -0.87
CA GLU A 186 1.65 2.70 -0.45
C GLU A 186 1.73 1.70 -1.63
N LEU A 187 1.42 2.13 -2.86
CA LEU A 187 1.64 1.28 -4.03
C LEU A 187 3.14 1.19 -4.36
N PRO A 188 3.67 0.00 -4.64
CA PRO A 188 5.02 -0.16 -5.14
C PRO A 188 5.06 0.24 -6.63
N LEU A 189 5.06 1.54 -6.94
CA LEU A 189 4.97 2.05 -8.32
C LEU A 189 6.12 1.61 -9.25
N TYR A 190 7.18 1.05 -8.69
CA TYR A 190 8.27 0.41 -9.44
C TYR A 190 7.88 -0.97 -10.01
N TRP A 191 6.76 -1.55 -9.58
CA TRP A 191 6.29 -2.83 -10.12
C TRP A 191 5.66 -2.66 -11.51
N PRO A 192 5.80 -3.66 -12.38
CA PRO A 192 5.05 -3.70 -13.64
C PRO A 192 3.54 -3.60 -13.39
N LEU A 193 2.81 -2.96 -14.32
CA LEU A 193 1.34 -2.79 -14.22
C LEU A 193 0.60 -4.11 -13.95
N GLN A 194 1.08 -5.22 -14.52
CA GLN A 194 0.55 -6.56 -14.27
C GLN A 194 0.65 -6.96 -12.79
N GLY A 195 1.77 -6.66 -12.14
CA GLY A 195 1.99 -6.91 -10.71
C GLY A 195 1.08 -6.03 -9.85
N LEU A 196 0.94 -4.75 -10.18
CA LEU A 196 0.01 -3.83 -9.50
C LEU A 196 -1.45 -4.31 -9.62
N LYS A 197 -1.88 -4.77 -10.80
CA LYS A 197 -3.21 -5.35 -11.00
C LYS A 197 -3.42 -6.61 -10.14
N GLY A 198 -2.38 -7.45 -9.98
CA GLY A 198 -2.42 -8.61 -9.08
C GLY A 198 -2.55 -8.22 -7.61
N LEU A 199 -1.72 -7.26 -7.15
CA LEU A 199 -1.76 -6.71 -5.80
C LEU A 199 -3.13 -6.14 -5.44
N LEU A 200 -3.77 -5.46 -6.40
CA LEU A 200 -5.09 -4.87 -6.26
C LEU A 200 -6.23 -5.85 -6.57
N GLY A 201 -5.97 -7.12 -6.85
CA GLY A 201 -7.03 -8.11 -7.15
C GLY A 201 -7.89 -7.76 -8.36
N LEU A 202 -7.32 -7.04 -9.35
CA LEU A 202 -7.98 -6.66 -10.60
C LEU A 202 -7.83 -7.74 -11.70
N LYS A 203 -7.21 -8.89 -11.38
CA LYS A 203 -7.14 -10.07 -12.24
C LYS A 203 -7.93 -11.23 -11.64
N PRO A 204 -8.59 -12.06 -12.46
CA PRO A 204 -9.33 -13.24 -12.00
C PRO A 204 -8.39 -14.31 -11.39
N ASN A 205 -7.15 -14.41 -11.89
CA ASN A 205 -6.13 -15.26 -11.27
C ASN A 205 -5.57 -14.57 -10.03
N LYS A 206 -6.04 -15.00 -8.87
CA LYS A 206 -5.48 -14.70 -7.56
C LYS A 206 -3.98 -15.01 -7.63
N THR A 207 -3.13 -13.99 -7.68
CA THR A 207 -1.71 -14.19 -7.39
C THR A 207 -1.63 -14.66 -5.94
N GLU A 208 -1.34 -15.95 -5.74
CA GLU A 208 -1.18 -16.57 -4.43
C GLU A 208 -0.26 -15.70 -3.57
N GLY A 209 -0.83 -15.12 -2.50
CA GLY A 209 -0.09 -14.38 -1.47
C GLY A 209 0.20 -12.90 -1.74
N LEU A 210 -0.08 -12.33 -2.93
CA LEU A 210 0.25 -10.92 -3.22
C LEU A 210 -0.93 -9.95 -3.12
N TYR A 211 -2.14 -10.44 -2.92
CA TYR A 211 -3.34 -9.61 -2.86
C TYR A 211 -3.43 -8.78 -1.56
N SER A 212 -3.48 -7.45 -1.68
CA SER A 212 -3.68 -6.54 -0.56
C SER A 212 -5.14 -6.14 -0.42
N ARG A 213 -5.86 -6.78 0.51
CA ARG A 213 -7.23 -6.39 0.91
C ARG A 213 -7.31 -4.91 1.34
N ARG A 214 -6.24 -4.39 1.95
CA ARG A 214 -6.16 -2.99 2.39
C ARG A 214 -6.13 -2.04 1.20
N LEU A 215 -5.19 -2.20 0.28
CA LEU A 215 -5.09 -1.34 -0.91
C LEU A 215 -6.29 -1.51 -1.85
N ARG A 216 -6.88 -2.72 -1.91
CA ARG A 216 -8.15 -2.96 -2.61
C ARG A 216 -9.27 -2.03 -2.11
N ARG A 217 -9.37 -1.80 -0.80
CA ARG A 217 -10.41 -0.92 -0.23
C ARG A 217 -10.24 0.52 -0.74
N HIS A 218 -9.03 1.04 -0.79
CA HIS A 218 -8.76 2.39 -1.28
C HIS A 218 -9.03 2.54 -2.78
N ILE A 219 -8.62 1.58 -3.63
CA ILE A 219 -8.93 1.66 -5.06
C ILE A 219 -10.44 1.55 -5.32
N ILE A 220 -11.18 0.77 -4.53
CA ILE A 220 -12.64 0.70 -4.61
C ILE A 220 -13.25 2.04 -4.19
N ALA A 221 -12.86 2.57 -3.02
CA ALA A 221 -13.38 3.84 -2.53
C ALA A 221 -13.13 4.99 -3.52
N PHE A 222 -11.92 5.03 -4.11
CA PHE A 222 -11.58 5.98 -5.16
C PHE A 222 -12.47 5.82 -6.40
N ALA A 223 -12.67 4.59 -6.88
CA ALA A 223 -13.53 4.32 -8.04
C ALA A 223 -15.00 4.68 -7.78
N VAL A 224 -15.51 4.44 -6.57
CA VAL A 224 -16.87 4.84 -6.18
C VAL A 224 -17.00 6.37 -6.16
N ASN A 225 -16.01 7.08 -5.62
CA ASN A 225 -16.00 8.54 -5.62
C ASN A 225 -15.98 9.10 -7.05
N LEU A 226 -15.16 8.54 -7.95
CA LEU A 226 -15.18 8.91 -9.38
C LEU A 226 -16.56 8.71 -10.00
N TYR A 227 -17.18 7.55 -9.78
CA TYR A 227 -18.52 7.25 -10.28
C TYR A 227 -19.55 8.26 -9.77
N MET A 228 -19.54 8.53 -8.46
CA MET A 228 -20.49 9.46 -7.84
C MET A 228 -20.30 10.90 -8.32
N ASN A 229 -19.06 11.34 -8.55
CA ASN A 229 -18.75 12.67 -9.08
C ASN A 229 -19.35 12.84 -10.48
N VAL A 230 -19.13 11.88 -11.38
CA VAL A 230 -19.71 11.90 -12.74
C VAL A 230 -21.23 11.93 -12.67
N LYS A 231 -21.85 11.09 -11.82
CA LYS A 231 -23.32 11.06 -11.69
C LYS A 231 -23.92 12.34 -11.11
N LYS A 232 -23.14 13.10 -10.34
CA LYS A 232 -23.53 14.41 -9.82
C LYS A 232 -23.21 15.56 -10.77
N GLY A 233 -22.71 15.29 -11.98
CA GLY A 233 -22.31 16.31 -12.95
C GLY A 233 -21.06 17.10 -12.51
N MET A 234 -20.24 16.53 -11.63
CA MET A 234 -18.96 17.13 -11.23
C MET A 234 -17.88 16.85 -12.28
N ASP A 235 -16.83 17.66 -12.26
CA ASP A 235 -15.70 17.54 -13.18
C ASP A 235 -15.00 16.19 -13.04
N ALA A 236 -14.69 15.58 -14.19
CA ALA A 236 -14.02 14.31 -14.37
C ALA A 236 -13.42 14.29 -15.79
N SER A 237 -12.42 13.44 -16.04
CA SER A 237 -11.88 13.30 -17.39
C SER A 237 -12.88 12.63 -18.34
N ASP A 238 -12.79 12.94 -19.64
CA ASP A 238 -13.68 12.41 -20.68
C ASP A 238 -13.67 10.87 -20.71
N GLU A 239 -12.51 10.26 -20.46
CA GLU A 239 -12.38 8.81 -20.39
C GLU A 239 -13.13 8.23 -19.19
N VAL A 240 -13.06 8.87 -18.03
CA VAL A 240 -13.83 8.46 -16.84
C VAL A 240 -15.33 8.61 -17.11
N ILE A 241 -15.75 9.73 -17.72
CA ILE A 241 -17.16 9.96 -18.07
C ILE A 241 -17.66 8.89 -19.04
N LYS A 242 -16.88 8.58 -20.07
CA LYS A 242 -17.19 7.53 -21.06
C LYS A 242 -17.36 6.17 -20.41
N ILE A 243 -16.45 5.79 -19.51
CA ILE A 243 -16.51 4.52 -18.77
C ILE A 243 -17.75 4.49 -17.86
N VAL A 244 -18.01 5.55 -17.10
CA VAL A 244 -19.16 5.58 -16.17
C VAL A 244 -20.51 5.54 -16.91
N ASN A 245 -20.58 6.14 -18.10
CA ASN A 245 -21.78 6.14 -18.92
C ASN A 245 -22.02 4.83 -19.67
N SER A 246 -20.98 4.01 -19.89
CA SER A 246 -21.15 2.67 -20.48
C SER A 246 -21.53 1.59 -19.46
N LEU A 247 -21.48 1.90 -18.15
CA LEU A 247 -21.87 0.94 -17.11
C LEU A 247 -23.40 0.72 -17.10
N PRO A 248 -23.87 -0.53 -16.92
CA PRO A 248 -25.30 -0.83 -16.82
C PRO A 248 -25.98 -0.06 -15.69
N LYS A 249 -27.18 0.48 -15.93
CA LYS A 249 -27.96 1.24 -14.93
C LYS A 249 -28.38 0.41 -13.71
N GLU A 250 -28.20 -0.91 -13.73
CA GLU A 250 -28.86 -1.88 -12.83
C GLU A 250 -28.00 -2.50 -11.73
N LYS A 251 -26.74 -2.11 -11.53
CA LYS A 251 -26.03 -2.45 -10.27
C LYS A 251 -26.36 -1.45 -9.15
N LYS A 252 -27.65 -1.24 -8.89
CA LYS A 252 -28.18 -0.34 -7.86
C LYS A 252 -28.17 -0.91 -6.44
N GLN A 253 -27.85 -2.20 -6.22
CA GLN A 253 -28.00 -2.85 -4.91
C GLN A 253 -26.70 -3.26 -4.19
N HIS A 254 -25.50 -2.98 -4.74
CA HIS A 254 -24.24 -3.36 -4.08
C HIS A 254 -23.25 -2.20 -3.83
N LEU A 255 -23.69 -0.95 -4.04
CA LEU A 255 -22.87 0.24 -3.80
C LEU A 255 -23.34 1.09 -2.60
N ASP A 256 -24.26 0.56 -1.79
CA ASP A 256 -24.57 1.10 -0.47
C ASP A 256 -23.45 0.75 0.53
N TRP A 257 -22.33 1.44 0.39
CA TRP A 257 -21.33 1.55 1.44
C TRP A 257 -21.06 3.04 1.70
N ASN A 258 -22.06 3.72 2.25
CA ASN A 258 -21.90 5.04 2.89
C ASN A 258 -22.03 4.93 4.40
#